data_AF-A0A5S9R387-F1
#
_entry.id   AF-A0A5S9R387-F1
#
_cell.length_a   1.000
_cell.length_b   1.000
_cell.length_c   1.000
_cell.angle_alpha   90.00
_cell.angle_beta   90.00
_cell.angle_gamma   90.00
#
_symmetry.space_group_name_H-M   'P 1'
#
loop_
_entity.id
_entity.type
_entity.pdbx_description
1 polymer ?
#
loop_
_entity_poly.entity_id
_entity_poly.type
_entity_poly.pdbx_seq_one_letter_code
_entity_poly.pdbx_strand_id
1 'polypeptide(L)'
;MSAIVVHPEHLNVLIWAGLQDPRLGALRWQTPRLAEELQPENASEVGQMLLDANIAAVNYMYGGNSEAETYTYRPPRHRGWTGVELLNALHCYRYQSDEHPDWEGSHAQAFIAALESRIVHRLPGYTSGPWAITPHSLPAAAKRSA
;
A
#
# COMPACT_ATOMS: atom_id res chain seq x y z
N MET A 1 -9.67 5.60 18.75
CA MET A 1 -8.84 5.68 17.53
C MET A 1 -8.90 7.09 16.99
N SER A 2 -7.93 7.51 16.17
CA SER A 2 -7.91 8.83 15.54
C SER A 2 -7.57 8.67 14.06
N ALA A 3 -8.34 9.33 13.19
CA ALA A 3 -8.08 9.43 11.76
C ALA A 3 -7.57 10.83 11.39
N ILE A 4 -6.71 10.94 10.38
CA ILE A 4 -6.32 12.19 9.71
C ILE A 4 -6.44 12.03 8.20
N VAL A 5 -6.69 13.15 7.51
CA VAL A 5 -6.49 13.18 6.05
C VAL A 5 -4.99 13.13 5.77
N VAL A 6 -4.54 12.14 5.02
CA VAL A 6 -3.12 11.96 4.72
C VAL A 6 -2.65 13.03 3.73
N HIS A 7 -1.44 13.53 3.93
CA HIS A 7 -0.85 14.51 3.02
C HIS A 7 -0.68 13.90 1.60
N PRO A 8 -0.92 14.63 0.49
CA PRO A 8 -0.80 14.09 -0.87
C PRO A 8 0.55 13.44 -1.20
N GLU A 9 1.64 13.94 -0.60
CA GLU A 9 2.97 13.33 -0.73
C GLU A 9 3.02 11.88 -0.23
N HIS A 10 2.22 11.53 0.78
CA HIS A 10 2.10 10.16 1.25
C HIS A 10 1.54 9.24 0.16
N LEU A 11 0.47 9.67 -0.52
CA LEU A 11 -0.12 8.95 -1.64
C LEU A 11 0.84 8.89 -2.84
N ASN A 12 1.55 9.98 -3.14
CA ASN A 12 2.59 10.01 -4.18
C ASN A 12 3.64 8.91 -3.96
N VAL A 13 4.09 8.71 -2.71
CA VAL A 13 5.08 7.66 -2.38
C VAL A 13 4.51 6.26 -2.58
N LEU A 14 3.26 6.00 -2.16
CA LEU A 14 2.63 4.68 -2.34
C LEU A 14 2.40 4.35 -3.82
N ILE A 15 1.90 5.30 -4.60
CA ILE A 15 1.69 5.15 -6.04
C ILE A 15 3.02 4.96 -6.76
N TRP A 16 4.02 5.78 -6.43
CA TRP A 16 5.37 5.65 -6.97
C TRP A 16 5.94 4.24 -6.71
N ALA A 17 5.78 3.70 -5.51
CA ALA A 17 6.24 2.37 -5.13
C ALA A 17 5.51 1.25 -5.90
N GLY A 18 4.23 1.46 -6.22
CA GLY A 18 3.44 0.57 -7.07
C GLY A 18 3.86 0.59 -8.54
N LEU A 19 4.21 1.78 -9.06
CA LEU A 19 4.73 1.99 -10.41
C LEU A 19 6.17 1.50 -10.59
N GLN A 20 6.90 1.23 -9.49
CA GLN A 20 8.27 0.73 -9.58
C GLN A 20 8.35 -0.72 -10.07
N ASP A 21 9.32 -0.95 -10.96
CA ASP A 21 9.82 -2.22 -11.47
C ASP A 21 9.03 -2.84 -12.65
N PRO A 22 9.35 -2.45 -13.90
CA PRO A 22 8.75 -3.02 -15.11
C PRO A 22 8.93 -4.54 -15.25
N ARG A 23 9.93 -5.14 -14.58
CA ARG A 23 10.20 -6.59 -14.68
C ARG A 23 9.16 -7.44 -13.97
N LEU A 24 8.50 -6.86 -12.97
CA LEU A 24 7.41 -7.51 -12.22
C LEU A 24 6.05 -7.26 -12.86
N GLY A 25 6.00 -6.48 -13.94
CA GLY A 25 4.77 -5.95 -14.51
C GLY A 25 4.10 -4.92 -13.60
N ALA A 26 3.04 -4.32 -14.13
CA ALA A 26 2.26 -3.33 -13.41
C ALA A 26 1.59 -3.91 -12.15
N LEU A 27 1.31 -3.06 -11.16
CA LEU A 27 0.62 -3.49 -9.93
C LEU A 27 -0.83 -3.82 -10.27
N ARG A 28 -1.24 -5.05 -10.00
CA ARG A 28 -2.62 -5.50 -10.20
C ARG A 28 -3.29 -5.77 -8.87
N TRP A 29 -4.54 -5.34 -8.75
CA TRP A 29 -5.42 -5.70 -7.64
C TRP A 29 -6.78 -6.11 -8.20
N GLN A 30 -7.54 -6.83 -7.39
CA GLN A 30 -8.85 -7.31 -7.79
C GLN A 30 -9.82 -7.20 -6.62
N THR A 31 -11.01 -6.73 -6.93
CA THR A 31 -12.20 -6.94 -6.11
C THR A 31 -13.02 -8.06 -6.74
N PRO A 32 -14.06 -8.59 -6.06
CA PRO A 32 -14.96 -9.57 -6.68
C PRO A 32 -15.63 -9.07 -7.98
N ARG A 33 -15.64 -7.76 -8.22
CA ARG A 33 -16.32 -7.13 -9.36
C ARG A 33 -15.39 -6.78 -10.51
N LEU A 34 -14.14 -6.41 -10.22
CA LEU A 34 -13.21 -5.89 -11.23
C LEU A 34 -11.76 -6.17 -10.86
N ALA A 35 -10.95 -6.48 -11.88
CA ALA A 35 -9.49 -6.48 -11.80
C ALA A 35 -8.95 -5.21 -12.44
N GLU A 36 -8.03 -4.55 -11.76
CA GLU A 36 -7.42 -3.30 -12.19
C GLU A 36 -5.89 -3.38 -12.19
N GLU A 37 -5.28 -2.44 -12.89
CA GLU A 37 -3.83 -2.36 -13.06
C GLU A 37 -3.38 -0.90 -12.94
N LEU A 38 -2.33 -0.68 -12.15
CA LEU A 38 -1.71 0.63 -11.96
C LEU A 38 -0.78 0.91 -13.15
N GLN A 39 -1.10 1.97 -13.88
CA GLN A 39 -0.30 2.48 -14.99
C GLN A 39 0.03 3.95 -14.74
N PRO A 40 1.10 4.50 -15.34
CA PRO A 40 1.42 5.93 -15.21
C PRO A 40 0.23 6.84 -15.56
N GLU A 41 -0.60 6.44 -16.51
CA GLU A 41 -1.71 7.20 -17.07
C GLU A 41 -2.90 7.30 -16.11
N ASN A 42 -3.13 6.28 -15.27
CA ASN A 42 -4.21 6.27 -14.28
C ASN A 42 -3.74 6.58 -12.85
N ALA A 43 -2.48 6.98 -12.67
CA ALA A 43 -1.90 7.24 -11.35
C ALA A 43 -2.68 8.30 -10.53
N SER A 44 -3.23 9.32 -11.19
CA SER A 44 -4.09 10.33 -10.54
C SER A 44 -5.43 9.75 -10.11
N GLU A 45 -6.05 8.88 -10.92
CA GLU A 45 -7.34 8.25 -10.60
C GLU A 45 -7.20 7.30 -9.42
N VAL A 46 -6.15 6.47 -9.43
CA VAL A 46 -5.83 5.57 -8.31
C VAL A 46 -5.51 6.36 -7.04
N GLY A 47 -4.79 7.47 -7.16
CA GLY A 47 -4.53 8.33 -6.00
C GLY A 47 -5.76 9.04 -5.47
N GLN A 48 -6.68 9.47 -6.33
CA GLN A 48 -7.98 10.00 -5.91
C GLN A 48 -8.78 8.93 -5.17
N MET A 49 -8.84 7.69 -5.69
CA MET A 49 -9.49 6.57 -5.02
C MET A 49 -8.95 6.33 -3.61
N LEU A 50 -7.63 6.46 -3.41
CA LEU A 50 -7.03 6.35 -2.07
C LEU A 50 -7.39 7.54 -1.17
N LEU A 51 -7.37 8.76 -1.70
CA LEU A 51 -7.75 9.95 -0.95
C LEU A 51 -9.22 9.88 -0.50
N ASP A 52 -10.12 9.45 -1.39
CA ASP A 52 -11.55 9.32 -1.10
C ASP A 52 -11.82 8.31 0.02
N ALA A 53 -11.13 7.17 0.02
CA ALA A 53 -11.24 6.17 1.08
C ALA A 53 -10.76 6.71 2.44
N ASN A 54 -9.63 7.42 2.45
CA ASN A 54 -9.13 8.06 3.66
C ASN A 54 -10.08 9.16 4.19
N ILE A 55 -10.62 10.00 3.31
CA ILE A 55 -11.63 11.00 3.67
C ILE A 55 -12.90 10.34 4.21
N ALA A 56 -13.33 9.20 3.64
CA ALA A 56 -14.48 8.45 4.13
C ALA A 56 -14.29 7.99 5.59
N ALA A 57 -13.11 7.48 5.94
CA ALA A 57 -12.78 7.10 7.32
C ALA A 57 -12.79 8.30 8.28
N VAL A 58 -12.21 9.43 7.88
CA VAL A 58 -12.21 10.67 8.68
C VAL A 58 -13.64 11.17 8.90
N ASN A 59 -14.47 11.18 7.84
CA ASN A 59 -15.87 11.60 7.92
C ASN A 59 -16.69 10.68 8.81
N TYR A 60 -16.49 9.36 8.70
CA TYR A 60 -17.15 8.38 9.54
C TYR A 60 -16.80 8.57 11.03
N MET A 61 -15.52 8.80 11.33
CA MET A 61 -15.03 8.94 12.71
C MET A 61 -15.48 10.22 13.42
N TYR A 62 -15.56 11.33 12.69
CA TYR A 62 -15.84 12.64 13.30
C TYR A 62 -17.21 13.23 12.90
N GLY A 63 -18.05 12.46 12.18
CA GLY A 63 -19.34 12.92 11.67
C GLY A 63 -19.22 14.10 10.70
N GLY A 64 -18.05 14.25 10.07
CA GLY A 64 -17.68 15.40 9.28
C GLY A 64 -18.12 15.32 7.82
N ASN A 65 -18.24 16.49 7.20
CA ASN A 65 -18.27 16.67 5.75
C ASN A 65 -16.94 17.30 5.33
N SER A 66 -15.83 16.57 5.47
CA SER A 66 -14.55 17.03 4.93
C SER A 66 -14.75 17.46 3.48
N GLU A 67 -14.15 18.59 3.11
CA GLU A 67 -14.30 19.11 1.75
C GLU A 67 -13.81 18.07 0.74
N ALA A 68 -14.48 18.03 -0.41
CA ALA A 68 -14.01 17.21 -1.52
C ALA A 68 -12.64 17.74 -1.95
N GLU A 69 -11.60 16.94 -1.74
CA GLU A 69 -10.24 17.26 -2.16
C GLU A 69 -9.93 16.60 -3.51
N THR A 70 -9.41 17.40 -4.44
CA THR A 70 -8.93 16.88 -5.73
C THR A 70 -7.47 16.49 -5.63
N TYR A 71 -7.17 15.24 -5.96
CA TYR A 71 -5.84 14.69 -6.06
C TYR A 71 -5.30 14.78 -7.49
N THR A 72 -4.00 15.02 -7.61
CA THR A 72 -3.27 14.87 -8.87
C THR A 72 -1.90 14.28 -8.56
N TYR A 73 -1.60 13.13 -9.16
CA TYR A 73 -0.34 12.46 -8.90
C TYR A 73 0.83 13.33 -9.35
N ARG A 74 1.83 13.42 -8.49
CA ARG A 74 3.14 13.98 -8.81
C ARG A 74 4.21 13.00 -8.36
N PRO A 75 5.33 12.88 -9.08
CA PRO A 75 6.42 12.07 -8.57
C PRO A 75 6.85 12.58 -7.19
N PRO A 76 7.06 11.69 -6.20
CA PRO A 76 7.40 12.12 -4.85
C PRO A 76 8.76 12.82 -4.82
N ARG A 77 8.91 13.73 -3.87
CA ARG A 77 10.12 14.51 -3.61
C ARG A 77 11.32 13.61 -3.30
N HIS A 78 11.10 12.51 -2.59
CA HIS A 78 12.11 11.52 -2.26
C HIS A 78 11.71 10.13 -2.77
N ARG A 79 12.67 9.42 -3.35
CA ARG A 79 12.50 8.08 -3.99
C ARG A 79 13.47 7.03 -3.44
N GLY A 80 14.21 7.37 -2.39
CA GLY A 80 15.23 6.51 -1.77
C GLY A 80 14.70 5.63 -0.63
N TRP A 81 13.38 5.43 -0.55
CA TRP A 81 12.75 4.69 0.53
C TRP A 81 13.07 3.20 0.46
N THR A 82 13.43 2.63 1.60
CA THR A 82 13.61 1.19 1.77
C THR A 82 12.25 0.47 1.76
N GLY A 83 12.25 -0.84 1.47
CA GLY A 83 11.01 -1.63 1.53
C GLY A 83 10.34 -1.60 2.92
N VAL A 84 11.13 -1.51 4.00
CA VAL A 84 10.61 -1.41 5.36
C VAL A 84 9.93 -0.06 5.61
N GLU A 85 10.52 1.04 5.15
CA GLU A 85 9.91 2.37 5.24
C GLU A 85 8.61 2.45 4.43
N LEU A 86 8.59 1.84 3.24
CA LEU A 86 7.39 1.78 2.40
C LEU A 86 6.27 0.96 3.06
N LEU A 87 6.59 -0.17 3.72
CA LEU A 87 5.61 -0.94 4.49
C LEU A 87 5.04 -0.14 5.65
N ASN A 88 5.88 0.57 6.40
CA ASN A 88 5.42 1.41 7.49
C ASN A 88 4.52 2.56 7.00
N ALA A 89 4.87 3.20 5.88
CA ALA A 89 4.02 4.20 5.25
C ALA A 89 2.67 3.61 4.83
N LEU A 90 2.69 2.43 4.19
CA LEU A 90 1.49 1.71 3.78
C LEU A 90 0.59 1.36 4.98
N HIS A 91 1.17 0.87 6.08
CA HIS A 91 0.44 0.56 7.31
C HIS A 91 -0.16 1.82 7.95
N CYS A 92 0.55 2.94 7.90
CA CYS A 92 0.00 4.24 8.30
C CYS A 92 -1.24 4.57 7.46
N TYR A 93 -1.15 4.53 6.13
CA TYR A 93 -2.31 4.79 5.27
C TYR A 93 -3.50 3.88 5.61
N ARG A 94 -3.28 2.57 5.78
CA ARG A 94 -4.34 1.62 6.14
C ARG A 94 -5.02 2.01 7.45
N TYR A 95 -4.24 2.25 8.51
CA TYR A 95 -4.76 2.66 9.82
C TYR A 95 -5.57 3.96 9.77
N GLN A 96 -5.23 4.88 8.86
CA GLN A 96 -5.95 6.14 8.68
C GLN A 96 -7.20 6.00 7.80
N SER A 97 -7.44 4.85 7.17
CA SER A 97 -8.45 4.68 6.12
C SER A 97 -9.40 3.51 6.34
N ASP A 98 -9.15 2.60 7.28
CA ASP A 98 -9.94 1.38 7.45
C ASP A 98 -11.17 1.51 8.35
N GLU A 99 -11.29 2.63 9.06
CA GLU A 99 -12.37 2.89 10.01
C GLU A 99 -13.63 3.42 9.30
N HIS A 100 -14.21 2.63 8.39
CA HIS A 100 -15.56 2.85 7.84
C HIS A 100 -16.16 1.55 7.26
N PRO A 101 -17.49 1.40 7.19
CA PRO A 101 -18.15 0.15 6.76
C PRO A 101 -17.81 -0.33 5.34
N ASP A 102 -17.48 0.60 4.45
CA ASP A 102 -17.21 0.31 3.04
C ASP A 102 -15.73 -0.02 2.76
N TRP A 103 -14.88 -0.10 3.77
CA TRP A 103 -13.45 -0.40 3.60
C TRP A 103 -13.22 -1.83 3.09
N GLU A 104 -13.88 -2.81 3.71
CA GLU A 104 -13.72 -4.23 3.36
C GLU A 104 -14.27 -4.52 1.96
N GLY A 105 -13.43 -5.10 1.10
CA GLY A 105 -13.74 -5.36 -0.29
C GLY A 105 -13.62 -4.14 -1.22
N SER A 106 -13.20 -2.98 -0.70
CA SER A 106 -12.95 -1.79 -1.51
C SER A 106 -11.73 -1.95 -2.43
N HIS A 107 -11.71 -1.16 -3.50
CA HIS A 107 -10.54 -1.07 -4.38
C HIS A 107 -9.31 -0.51 -3.63
N ALA A 108 -9.50 0.43 -2.69
CA ALA A 108 -8.42 0.95 -1.86
C ALA A 108 -7.77 -0.13 -0.98
N GLN A 109 -8.58 -0.94 -0.30
CA GLN A 109 -8.08 -2.09 0.47
C GLN A 109 -7.32 -3.08 -0.44
N ALA A 110 -7.90 -3.45 -1.58
CA ALA A 110 -7.31 -4.40 -2.50
C ALA A 110 -5.97 -3.89 -3.09
N PHE A 111 -5.90 -2.60 -3.44
CA PHE A 111 -4.67 -1.95 -3.89
C PHE A 111 -3.56 -2.02 -2.83
N ILE A 112 -3.89 -1.67 -1.58
CA ILE A 112 -2.95 -1.67 -0.47
C ILE A 112 -2.44 -3.08 -0.17
N ALA A 113 -3.33 -4.08 -0.16
CA ALA A 113 -2.93 -5.48 0.01
C ALA A 113 -2.00 -5.98 -1.11
N ALA A 114 -2.29 -5.60 -2.36
CA ALA A 114 -1.44 -5.93 -3.50
C ALA A 114 -0.06 -5.27 -3.40
N LEU A 115 -0.02 -3.99 -3.02
CA LEU A 115 1.22 -3.24 -2.85
C LEU A 115 2.06 -3.81 -1.70
N GLU A 116 1.43 -4.13 -0.56
CA GLU A 116 2.08 -4.77 0.59
C GLU A 116 2.75 -6.08 0.18
N SER A 117 1.99 -6.98 -0.44
CA SER A 117 2.52 -8.26 -0.93
C SER A 117 3.73 -8.03 -1.84
N ARG A 118 3.63 -7.10 -2.79
CA ARG A 118 4.74 -6.78 -3.69
C ARG A 118 5.98 -6.22 -2.96
N ILE A 119 5.80 -5.39 -1.95
CA ILE A 119 6.94 -4.85 -1.18
C ILE A 119 7.57 -5.96 -0.33
N VAL A 120 6.76 -6.79 0.33
CA VAL A 120 7.22 -7.94 1.14
C VAL A 120 8.09 -8.89 0.32
N HIS A 121 7.66 -9.26 -0.89
CA HIS A 121 8.42 -10.14 -1.78
C HIS A 121 9.76 -9.55 -2.24
N ARG A 122 9.93 -8.22 -2.15
CA ARG A 122 11.17 -7.52 -2.49
C ARG A 122 12.09 -7.27 -1.30
N LEU A 123 11.66 -7.60 -0.07
CA LEU A 123 12.48 -7.37 1.11
C LEU A 123 13.77 -8.22 1.05
N PRO A 124 14.94 -7.61 1.34
CA PRO A 124 16.17 -8.36 1.46
C PRO A 124 16.04 -9.50 2.46
N GLY A 125 16.28 -10.73 2.00
CA GLY A 125 16.20 -11.93 2.83
C GLY A 125 14.86 -12.65 2.82
N TYR A 126 13.83 -12.15 2.14
CA TYR A 126 12.49 -12.78 2.09
C TYR A 126 12.56 -14.26 1.68
N THR A 127 13.37 -14.61 0.69
CA THR A 127 13.55 -15.99 0.20
C THR A 127 14.71 -16.74 0.84
N SER A 128 15.42 -16.14 1.81
CA SER A 128 16.61 -16.76 2.42
C SER A 128 16.27 -17.83 3.46
N GLY A 129 15.05 -17.82 3.98
CA GLY A 129 14.54 -18.80 4.93
C GLY A 129 13.90 -20.03 4.27
N PRO A 130 13.66 -21.09 5.05
CA PRO A 130 12.82 -22.20 4.60
C PRO A 130 11.38 -21.71 4.33
N TRP A 131 10.81 -22.08 3.17
CA TRP A 131 9.41 -21.78 2.85
C TRP A 131 8.43 -22.60 3.72
N ALA A 132 8.74 -23.89 3.92
CA ALA A 132 7.99 -24.76 4.82
C ALA A 132 8.81 -25.06 6.08
N ILE A 133 8.18 -24.98 7.25
CA ILE A 133 8.81 -25.23 8.54
C ILE A 133 8.60 -26.69 8.96
N THR A 134 9.69 -27.37 9.26
CA THR A 134 9.72 -28.74 9.81
C THR A 134 10.65 -28.75 11.04
N PRO A 135 10.66 -29.81 11.86
CA PRO A 135 11.60 -29.94 12.98
C PRO A 135 13.09 -29.87 12.57
N HIS A 136 13.41 -30.06 11.28
CA HIS A 136 14.77 -29.99 10.75
C HIS A 136 15.09 -28.67 10.03
N SER A 137 14.13 -27.75 9.95
CA SER A 137 14.32 -26.45 9.31
C SER A 137 15.21 -25.56 10.20
N LEU A 138 16.24 -24.95 9.62
CA LEU A 138 17.09 -23.97 10.30
C LEU A 138 16.71 -22.55 9.88
N PRO A 139 16.58 -21.60 10.82
CA PRO A 139 16.44 -20.19 10.50
C PRO A 139 17.58 -19.70 9.60
N ALA A 140 17.28 -18.76 8.69
CA ALA A 140 18.29 -18.18 7.79
C ALA A 140 19.46 -17.56 8.56
N ALA A 141 19.20 -16.95 9.72
CA ALA A 141 20.22 -16.37 10.58
C ALA A 141 21.19 -17.42 11.18
N ALA A 142 20.70 -18.62 11.51
CA ALA A 142 21.51 -19.69 12.09
C ALA A 142 22.50 -20.31 11.08
N LYS A 143 22.24 -20.18 9.76
CA LYS A 143 23.14 -20.65 8.70
C LYS A 143 24.38 -19.77 8.51
N ARG A 144 24.35 -18.52 8.96
CA ARG A 144 25.45 -17.55 8.74
C ARG A 144 26.58 -17.67 9.78
N SER A 145 26.41 -18.51 10.79
CA SER A 145 27.34 -18.67 11.92
C SER A 145 28.15 -19.98 11.86
N ALA A 146 28.09 -20.70 10.75
CA ALA A 146 28.83 -21.93 10.47
C ALA A 146 29.77 -21.70 9.27
#